data_AF-A0A3B9AP50-F1
#
_entry.id   AF-A0A3B9AP50-F1
#
_cell.length_a   1.000
_cell.length_b   1.000
_cell.length_c   1.000
_cell.angle_alpha   90.00
_cell.angle_beta   90.00
_cell.angle_gamma   90.00
#
_symmetry.space_group_name_H-M   'P 1'
#
loop_
_entity.id
_entity.type
_entity.pdbx_description
1 polymer ?
#
loop_
_entity_poly.entity_id
_entity_poly.type
_entity_poly.pdbx_seq_one_letter_code
_entity_poly.pdbx_strand_id
1 'polypeptide(L)'
;MLRWCGRDEGSWDADLLVRGKAGQGLKLTCIFAQIYPMKKTFSRVLWMLIILISLFWLYANSLIGVDTKVKTHYADLKAELIRQGYKTSLFAVSGRRWEWDNYLLSEFGGAAKNSKHKSGYAIDVIVLDINDDGIINSNDVDIVHTILDQKIIQDRGGLGTYKNGDDIFSRQMVHFDCRGSRARWNR
;
A
#
# COMPACT_ATOMS: atom_id res chain seq x y z
N MET A 1 -30.71 -60.41 47.91
CA MET A 1 -29.57 -61.24 48.35
C MET A 1 -28.53 -60.29 48.94
N LEU A 2 -28.52 -60.15 50.27
CA LEU A 2 -27.50 -59.44 51.04
C LEU A 2 -26.85 -60.48 51.96
N ARG A 3 -25.52 -60.59 51.96
CA ARG A 3 -24.79 -61.21 53.06
C ARG A 3 -23.41 -60.58 53.20
N TRP A 4 -23.17 -60.12 54.41
CA TRP A 4 -21.93 -59.61 55.00
C TRP A 4 -21.07 -60.77 55.54
N CYS A 5 -19.75 -60.60 55.51
CA CYS A 5 -18.72 -61.18 56.40
C CYS A 5 -17.39 -60.49 56.00
N GLY A 6 -16.52 -59.89 56.82
CA GLY A 6 -16.31 -59.88 58.26
C GLY A 6 -14.83 -60.21 58.59
N ARG A 7 -14.03 -59.20 59.00
CA ARG A 7 -12.83 -59.23 59.92
C ARG A 7 -11.54 -59.99 59.47
N ASP A 8 -10.28 -59.70 59.86
CA ASP A 8 -9.57 -59.08 61.03
C ASP A 8 -8.20 -58.47 60.55
N GLU A 9 -7.76 -57.29 61.00
CA GLU A 9 -6.74 -56.96 62.05
C GLU A 9 -5.26 -57.41 61.89
N GLY A 10 -4.35 -56.41 61.98
CA GLY A 10 -2.93 -56.50 62.40
C GLY A 10 -1.90 -56.46 61.26
N SER A 11 -0.70 -55.86 61.35
CA SER A 11 -0.02 -54.94 62.27
C SER A 11 1.40 -54.71 61.70
N TRP A 12 2.01 -53.57 62.03
CA TRP A 12 3.46 -53.24 61.97
C TRP A 12 4.11 -52.79 60.64
N ASP A 13 4.52 -51.51 60.69
CA ASP A 13 5.89 -51.03 60.46
C ASP A 13 6.25 -50.17 59.23
N ALA A 14 6.95 -49.10 59.62
CA ALA A 14 7.96 -48.32 58.92
C ALA A 14 7.53 -47.31 57.86
N ASP A 15 7.56 -46.04 58.30
CA ASP A 15 8.45 -45.02 57.72
C ASP A 15 8.76 -45.14 56.22
N LEU A 16 8.30 -44.16 55.45
CA LEU A 16 9.21 -43.36 54.62
C LEU A 16 8.47 -42.14 54.07
N LEU A 17 8.89 -40.99 54.60
CA LEU A 17 9.17 -39.76 53.85
C LEU A 17 8.64 -39.71 52.41
N VAL A 18 7.78 -38.73 52.13
CA VAL A 18 8.15 -37.54 51.35
C VAL A 18 6.97 -36.58 51.37
N ARG A 19 7.22 -35.41 51.98
CA ARG A 19 6.33 -34.25 51.98
C ARG A 19 6.06 -33.81 50.54
N GLY A 20 4.82 -33.92 50.09
CA GLY A 20 4.36 -33.44 48.79
C GLY A 20 4.48 -31.92 48.65
N LYS A 21 5.58 -31.44 48.06
CA LYS A 21 5.64 -30.13 47.38
C LYS A 21 5.05 -30.27 45.97
N ALA A 22 3.75 -30.53 45.87
CA ALA A 22 3.04 -30.66 44.59
C ALA A 22 2.05 -29.50 44.35
N GLY A 23 2.40 -28.28 44.77
CA GLY A 23 1.46 -27.14 44.78
C GLY A 23 1.86 -25.90 43.98
N GLN A 24 3.07 -25.83 43.39
CA GLN A 24 3.55 -24.60 42.74
C GLN A 24 3.93 -24.74 41.26
N GLY A 25 3.91 -25.95 40.69
CA GLY A 25 4.27 -26.17 39.28
C GLY A 25 3.13 -25.94 38.26
N LEU A 26 1.86 -26.00 38.68
CA LEU A 26 0.72 -25.97 37.76
C LEU A 26 0.22 -24.56 37.39
N LYS A 27 0.65 -23.49 38.07
CA LYS A 27 0.18 -22.13 37.78
C LYS A 27 1.01 -21.37 36.74
N LEU A 28 2.27 -21.75 36.49
CA LEU A 28 3.11 -21.04 35.53
C LEU A 28 2.84 -21.43 34.07
N THR A 29 2.47 -22.68 33.78
CA THR A 29 2.31 -23.16 32.40
C THR A 29 1.09 -22.57 31.67
N CYS A 30 0.00 -22.25 32.40
CA CYS A 30 -1.17 -21.58 31.79
C CYS A 30 -0.90 -20.11 31.42
N ILE A 31 -0.03 -19.40 32.15
CA ILE A 31 0.23 -17.98 31.89
C ILE A 31 1.08 -17.80 30.63
N PHE A 32 2.06 -18.67 30.38
CA PHE A 32 2.90 -18.61 29.17
C PHE A 32 2.12 -18.95 27.89
N ALA A 33 1.11 -19.83 27.96
CA ALA A 33 0.30 -20.20 26.80
C ALA A 33 -0.62 -19.06 26.30
N GLN A 34 -1.04 -18.13 27.16
CA GLN A 34 -1.85 -16.97 26.76
C GLN A 34 -1.02 -15.79 26.23
N ILE A 35 0.25 -15.64 26.64
CA ILE A 35 1.10 -14.49 26.27
C ILE A 35 1.70 -14.65 24.86
N TYR A 36 1.96 -15.88 24.42
CA TYR A 36 2.57 -16.15 23.11
C TYR A 36 1.72 -15.70 21.89
N PRO A 37 0.40 -15.97 21.81
CA PRO A 37 -0.41 -15.51 20.69
C PRO A 37 -0.57 -13.99 20.64
N MET A 38 -0.60 -13.29 21.79
CA MET A 38 -0.70 -11.82 21.86
C MET A 38 0.54 -11.10 21.31
N LYS A 39 1.75 -11.61 21.57
CA LYS A 39 2.99 -11.01 21.02
C LYS A 39 3.05 -11.15 19.50
N LYS A 40 2.56 -12.26 18.95
CA LYS A 40 2.53 -12.53 17.50
C LYS A 40 1.49 -11.66 16.79
N THR A 41 0.31 -11.47 17.35
CA THR A 41 -0.70 -10.55 16.79
C THR A 41 -0.26 -9.10 16.92
N PHE A 42 0.33 -8.69 18.06
CA PHE A 42 0.89 -7.35 18.23
C PHE A 42 2.00 -7.04 17.21
N SER A 43 2.92 -7.98 16.97
CA SER A 43 3.96 -7.83 15.95
C SER A 43 3.38 -7.67 14.54
N ARG A 44 2.33 -8.41 14.18
CA ARG A 44 1.64 -8.26 12.89
C ARG A 44 0.99 -6.88 12.73
N VAL A 45 0.30 -6.41 13.77
CA VAL A 45 -0.31 -5.06 13.77
C VAL A 45 0.76 -3.98 13.63
N LEU A 46 1.89 -4.11 14.35
CA LEU A 46 3.01 -3.20 14.24
C LEU A 46 3.59 -3.17 12.83
N TRP A 47 3.79 -4.34 12.20
CA TRP A 47 4.25 -4.41 10.81
C TRP A 47 3.27 -3.77 9.83
N MET A 48 1.97 -3.99 9.98
CA MET A 48 0.96 -3.32 9.17
C MET A 48 1.02 -1.80 9.31
N LEU A 49 1.19 -1.28 10.53
CA LEU A 49 1.34 0.16 10.79
C LEU A 49 2.60 0.73 10.14
N ILE A 50 3.74 0.02 10.24
CA ILE A 50 4.99 0.42 9.59
C ILE A 50 4.81 0.50 8.06
N ILE A 51 4.15 -0.50 7.47
CA ILE A 51 3.84 -0.50 6.03
C ILE A 51 2.96 0.70 5.67
N LEU A 52 1.89 0.95 6.42
CA LEU A 52 0.99 2.08 6.18
C LEU A 52 1.70 3.43 6.29
N ILE A 53 2.54 3.61 7.32
CA ILE A 53 3.34 4.83 7.50
C ILE A 53 4.34 4.98 6.33
N SER A 54 4.97 3.89 5.91
CA SER A 54 5.92 3.91 4.79
C SER A 54 5.23 4.27 3.47
N LEU A 55 4.04 3.71 3.22
CA LEU A 55 3.22 4.04 2.04
C LEU A 55 2.72 5.48 2.08
N PHE A 56 2.27 5.96 3.24
CA PHE A 56 1.88 7.36 3.42
C PHE A 56 3.07 8.31 3.21
N TRP A 57 4.24 7.95 3.73
CA TRP A 57 5.46 8.72 3.52
C TRP A 57 5.83 8.74 2.03
N LEU A 58 5.82 7.60 1.34
CA LEU A 58 6.01 7.52 -0.11
C LEU A 58 5.02 8.42 -0.87
N TYR A 59 3.74 8.38 -0.51
CA TYR A 59 2.71 9.22 -1.09
C TYR A 59 2.97 10.71 -0.85
N ALA A 60 3.28 11.11 0.38
CA ALA A 60 3.60 12.50 0.73
C ALA A 60 4.87 12.99 0.03
N ASN A 61 5.83 12.09 -0.23
CA ASN A 61 7.07 12.38 -0.93
C ASN A 61 6.94 12.28 -2.46
N SER A 62 5.80 11.86 -3.01
CA SER A 62 5.62 11.66 -4.45
C SER A 62 5.90 12.93 -5.28
N LEU A 63 5.69 14.12 -4.71
CA LEU A 63 5.97 15.42 -5.34
C LEU A 63 7.32 16.03 -4.93
N ILE A 64 8.06 15.40 -4.01
CA ILE A 64 9.36 15.89 -3.58
C ILE A 64 10.37 15.69 -4.72
N GLY A 65 11.09 16.76 -5.06
CA GLY A 65 12.06 16.76 -6.15
C GLY A 65 11.46 16.74 -7.57
N VAL A 66 10.13 16.80 -7.72
CA VAL A 66 9.48 17.06 -9.01
C VAL A 66 9.71 18.52 -9.39
N ASP A 67 10.05 18.73 -10.65
CA ASP A 67 10.30 20.04 -11.25
C ASP A 67 9.07 20.96 -11.14
N THR A 68 9.32 22.26 -10.96
CA THR A 68 8.26 23.25 -10.79
C THR A 68 7.30 23.28 -11.96
N LYS A 69 7.79 23.10 -13.20
CA LYS A 69 6.95 23.12 -14.40
C LYS A 69 5.93 21.97 -14.40
N VAL A 70 6.34 20.78 -13.98
CA VAL A 70 5.44 19.61 -13.89
C VAL A 70 4.41 19.83 -12.78
N LYS A 71 4.81 20.40 -11.64
CA LYS A 71 3.89 20.79 -10.57
C LYS A 71 2.87 21.82 -11.03
N THR A 72 3.30 22.80 -11.83
CA THR A 72 2.41 23.78 -12.44
C THR A 72 1.40 23.10 -13.36
N HIS A 73 1.83 22.21 -14.26
CA HIS A 73 0.88 21.45 -15.09
C HIS A 73 -0.12 20.61 -14.30
N TYR A 74 0.31 20.02 -13.18
CA TYR A 74 -0.59 19.30 -12.28
C TYR A 74 -1.59 20.23 -11.58
N ALA A 75 -1.17 21.43 -11.17
CA ALA A 75 -2.05 22.45 -10.61
C ALA A 75 -3.03 22.99 -11.66
N ASP A 76 -2.55 23.29 -12.87
CA ASP A 76 -3.35 23.74 -14.01
C ASP A 76 -4.40 22.70 -14.39
N LEU A 77 -4.06 21.40 -14.34
CA LEU A 77 -5.01 20.31 -14.58
C LEU A 77 -6.15 20.35 -13.57
N LYS A 78 -5.84 20.50 -12.27
CA LYS A 78 -6.88 20.59 -11.23
C LYS A 78 -7.75 21.82 -11.41
N ALA A 79 -7.14 22.97 -11.70
CA ALA A 79 -7.87 24.21 -11.96
C ALA A 79 -8.80 24.07 -13.17
N GLU A 80 -8.32 23.43 -14.23
CA GLU A 80 -9.07 23.23 -15.47
C GLU A 80 -10.22 22.21 -15.31
N LEU A 81 -10.02 21.16 -14.52
CA LEU A 81 -11.09 20.22 -14.15
C LEU A 81 -12.21 20.95 -13.39
N ILE A 82 -11.86 21.74 -12.37
CA ILE A 82 -12.83 22.56 -11.62
C ILE A 82 -13.56 23.52 -12.56
N ARG A 83 -12.82 24.18 -13.47
CA ARG A 83 -13.38 25.13 -14.44
C ARG A 83 -14.40 24.48 -15.38
N GLN A 84 -14.22 23.20 -15.69
CA GLN A 84 -15.14 22.42 -16.52
C GLN A 84 -16.25 21.71 -15.73
N GLY A 85 -16.29 21.87 -14.40
CA GLY A 85 -17.30 21.25 -13.55
C GLY A 85 -17.00 19.82 -13.14
N TYR A 86 -15.77 19.33 -13.37
CA TYR A 86 -15.33 18.01 -12.95
C TYR A 86 -14.77 18.01 -11.53
N LYS A 87 -14.77 16.83 -10.89
CA LYS A 87 -14.10 16.61 -9.60
C LYS A 87 -12.60 16.49 -9.78
N THR A 88 -11.84 16.88 -8.76
CA THR A 88 -10.38 16.65 -8.71
C THR A 88 -10.03 15.34 -8.02
N SER A 89 -10.82 14.29 -8.28
CA SER A 89 -10.64 12.94 -7.74
C SER A 89 -9.45 12.24 -8.42
N LEU A 90 -8.25 12.77 -8.24
CA LEU A 90 -7.02 12.25 -8.81
C LEU A 90 -5.84 12.55 -7.89
N PHE A 91 -4.86 11.66 -7.87
CA PHE A 91 -3.69 11.80 -7.02
C PHE A 91 -2.42 11.34 -7.70
N ALA A 92 -1.32 12.00 -7.35
CA ALA A 92 0.00 11.67 -7.86
C ALA A 92 0.53 10.44 -7.13
N VAL A 93 0.92 9.43 -7.89
CA VAL A 93 1.50 8.18 -7.36
C VAL A 93 3.00 8.10 -7.57
N SER A 94 3.52 8.76 -8.61
CA SER A 94 4.95 8.79 -8.89
C SER A 94 5.35 10.15 -9.42
N GLY A 95 6.43 10.72 -8.90
CA GLY A 95 7.04 11.94 -9.40
C GLY A 95 8.53 11.72 -9.62
N ARG A 96 9.39 12.34 -8.81
CA ARG A 96 10.83 12.08 -8.89
C ARG A 96 11.13 10.67 -8.37
N ARG A 97 11.81 9.87 -9.19
CA ARG A 97 12.38 8.58 -8.78
C ARG A 97 13.87 8.75 -8.49
N TRP A 98 14.31 8.19 -7.37
CA TRP A 98 15.72 8.07 -7.03
C TRP A 98 16.37 6.95 -7.89
N GLU A 99 17.65 6.63 -7.66
CA GLU A 99 18.29 5.55 -8.44
C GLU A 99 17.83 4.15 -7.99
N TRP A 100 17.61 3.97 -6.69
CA TRP A 100 17.30 2.65 -6.10
C TRP A 100 15.86 2.19 -6.38
N ASP A 101 14.89 3.09 -6.30
CA ASP A 101 13.48 2.85 -6.63
C ASP A 101 13.28 2.71 -8.15
N ASN A 102 13.98 3.52 -8.96
CA ASN A 102 13.99 3.33 -10.41
C ASN A 102 14.58 1.98 -10.80
N TYR A 103 15.67 1.53 -10.15
CA TYR A 103 16.24 0.20 -10.36
C TYR A 103 15.20 -0.89 -10.09
N LEU A 104 14.56 -0.89 -8.92
CA LEU A 104 13.54 -1.87 -8.56
C LEU A 104 12.35 -1.86 -9.55
N LEU A 105 11.84 -0.69 -9.91
CA LEU A 105 10.74 -0.56 -10.87
C LEU A 105 11.14 -0.98 -12.28
N SER A 106 12.39 -0.76 -12.69
CA SER A 106 12.87 -1.18 -14.00
C SER A 106 13.12 -2.69 -14.09
N GLU A 107 13.55 -3.31 -12.99
CA GLU A 107 13.87 -4.73 -12.93
C GLU A 107 12.61 -5.60 -12.76
N PHE A 108 11.65 -5.15 -11.94
CA PHE A 108 10.47 -5.94 -11.58
C PHE A 108 9.14 -5.38 -12.11
N GLY A 109 9.10 -4.10 -12.50
CA GLY A 109 7.86 -3.39 -12.83
C GLY A 109 7.78 -2.87 -14.28
N GLY A 110 8.74 -3.22 -15.13
CA GLY A 110 8.76 -2.81 -16.54
C GLY A 110 9.00 -1.31 -16.78
N ALA A 111 9.46 -0.56 -15.79
CA ALA A 111 9.75 0.86 -15.96
C ALA A 111 10.94 1.10 -16.91
N ALA A 112 10.84 2.13 -17.75
CA ALA A 112 11.93 2.49 -18.65
C ALA A 112 13.19 2.91 -17.88
N LYS A 113 14.35 2.31 -18.22
CA LYS A 113 15.64 2.62 -17.60
C LYS A 113 16.01 4.11 -17.69
N ASN A 114 15.65 4.76 -18.80
CA ASN A 114 15.85 6.20 -19.06
C ASN A 114 14.57 7.01 -18.88
N SER A 115 13.94 6.88 -17.72
CA SER A 115 12.68 7.58 -17.39
C SER A 115 12.90 9.06 -17.04
N LYS A 116 11.97 9.93 -17.46
CA LYS A 116 11.94 11.35 -17.07
C LYS A 116 11.59 11.55 -15.58
N HIS A 117 11.11 10.50 -14.92
CA HIS A 117 10.94 10.48 -13.46
C HIS A 117 12.28 10.62 -12.73
N LYS A 118 13.40 10.11 -13.27
CA LYS A 118 14.72 10.21 -12.61
C LYS A 118 15.17 11.65 -12.38
N SER A 119 14.83 12.52 -13.34
CA SER A 119 15.15 13.94 -13.30
C SER A 119 14.02 14.80 -12.72
N GLY A 120 12.92 14.19 -12.25
CA GLY A 120 11.77 14.90 -11.69
C GLY A 120 10.91 15.64 -12.73
N TYR A 121 11.12 15.39 -14.03
CA TYR A 121 10.38 16.04 -15.11
C TYR A 121 9.11 15.29 -15.52
N ALA A 122 8.67 14.30 -14.75
CA ALA A 122 7.48 13.51 -15.02
C ALA A 122 6.67 13.24 -13.75
N ILE A 123 5.39 12.99 -13.95
CA ILE A 123 4.47 12.58 -12.91
C ILE A 123 3.47 11.56 -13.47
N ASP A 124 3.15 10.57 -12.64
CA ASP A 124 2.10 9.59 -12.88
C ASP A 124 0.96 9.89 -11.92
N VAL A 125 -0.26 9.99 -12.44
CA VAL A 125 -1.47 10.27 -11.67
C VAL A 125 -2.47 9.15 -11.86
N ILE A 126 -3.11 8.72 -10.77
CA ILE A 126 -4.27 7.84 -10.84
C ILE A 126 -5.51 8.73 -10.88
N VAL A 127 -6.38 8.46 -11.86
CA VAL A 127 -7.67 9.10 -12.05
C VAL A 127 -8.76 8.23 -11.45
N LEU A 128 -9.68 8.82 -10.69
CA LEU A 128 -10.86 8.13 -10.16
C LEU A 128 -12.10 8.65 -10.89
N ASP A 129 -13.26 8.57 -10.26
CA ASP A 129 -14.51 9.12 -10.76
C ASP A 129 -14.45 10.66 -10.71
N ILE A 130 -14.06 11.26 -11.84
CA ILE A 130 -13.93 12.71 -11.99
C ILE A 130 -15.16 13.33 -12.67
N ASN A 131 -15.92 12.53 -13.42
CA ASN A 131 -17.16 12.96 -14.07
C ASN A 131 -18.41 12.80 -13.18
N ASP A 132 -18.26 12.24 -11.98
CA ASP A 132 -19.32 12.03 -10.98
C ASP A 132 -20.47 11.15 -11.47
N ASP A 133 -20.15 10.15 -12.29
CA ASP A 133 -21.13 9.15 -12.76
C ASP A 133 -21.21 7.90 -11.85
N GLY A 134 -20.35 7.83 -10.83
CA GLY A 134 -20.26 6.73 -9.88
C GLY A 134 -19.43 5.55 -10.36
N ILE A 135 -18.80 5.63 -11.54
CA ILE A 135 -18.08 4.52 -12.19
C ILE A 135 -16.67 4.96 -12.59
N ILE A 136 -15.66 4.45 -11.88
CA ILE A 136 -14.25 4.66 -12.24
C ILE A 136 -13.91 3.87 -13.53
N ASN A 137 -13.77 4.55 -14.66
CA ASN A 137 -13.57 3.89 -15.96
C ASN A 137 -12.67 4.68 -16.92
N SER A 138 -12.54 4.23 -18.18
CA SER A 138 -11.64 4.87 -19.16
C SER A 138 -12.06 6.29 -19.55
N ASN A 139 -13.34 6.65 -19.38
CA ASN A 139 -13.84 7.98 -19.70
C ASN A 139 -13.21 9.04 -18.79
N ASP A 140 -13.00 8.72 -17.51
CA ASP A 140 -12.29 9.59 -16.57
C ASP A 140 -10.87 9.89 -17.06
N VAL A 141 -10.17 8.83 -17.47
CA VAL A 141 -8.82 8.90 -18.05
C VAL A 141 -8.81 9.76 -19.31
N ASP A 142 -9.81 9.60 -20.17
CA ASP A 142 -9.92 10.32 -21.44
C ASP A 142 -10.18 11.82 -21.25
N ILE A 143 -10.97 12.21 -20.24
CA ILE A 143 -11.16 13.62 -19.86
C ILE A 143 -9.83 14.25 -19.44
N VAL A 144 -9.09 13.60 -18.53
CA VAL A 144 -7.78 14.09 -18.06
C VAL A 144 -6.78 14.16 -19.21
N HIS A 145 -6.69 13.08 -20.00
CA HIS A 145 -5.79 13.02 -21.14
C HIS A 145 -6.11 14.12 -22.16
N THR A 146 -7.37 14.38 -22.46
CA THR A 146 -7.80 15.42 -23.41
C THR A 146 -7.41 16.82 -22.91
N ILE A 147 -7.65 17.12 -21.63
CA ILE A 147 -7.25 18.40 -21.02
C ILE A 147 -5.74 18.59 -21.10
N LEU A 148 -4.97 17.57 -20.74
CA LEU A 148 -3.51 17.62 -20.79
C LEU A 148 -3.01 17.79 -22.23
N ASP A 149 -3.54 17.02 -23.18
CA ASP A 149 -3.09 17.07 -24.58
C ASP A 149 -3.42 18.40 -25.24
N GLN A 150 -4.61 18.94 -25.03
CA GLN A 150 -5.10 20.09 -25.80
C GLN A 150 -4.81 21.44 -25.12
N LYS A 151 -4.81 21.52 -23.79
CA LYS A 151 -4.77 22.81 -23.08
C LYS A 151 -3.46 23.06 -22.36
N ILE A 152 -2.85 22.03 -21.77
CA ILE A 152 -1.74 22.21 -20.82
C ILE A 152 -0.39 21.86 -21.43
N ILE A 153 -0.23 20.63 -21.92
CA ILE A 153 1.06 20.11 -22.39
C ILE A 153 1.27 20.41 -23.88
N GLN A 154 0.21 20.21 -24.68
CA GLN A 154 0.25 20.44 -26.12
C GLN A 154 1.48 19.76 -26.74
N ASP A 155 2.23 20.45 -27.58
CA ASP A 155 3.37 19.87 -28.29
C ASP A 155 4.70 19.92 -27.52
N ARG A 156 4.67 20.30 -26.23
CA ARG A 156 5.88 20.58 -25.43
C ARG A 156 6.18 19.56 -24.34
N GLY A 157 5.60 18.35 -24.43
CA GLY A 157 5.81 17.30 -23.44
C GLY A 157 5.30 15.93 -23.85
N GLY A 158 5.58 14.96 -23.00
CA GLY A 158 5.08 13.59 -23.13
C GLY A 158 3.78 13.39 -22.37
N LEU A 159 2.90 12.56 -22.93
CA LEU A 159 1.62 12.17 -22.33
C LEU A 159 1.31 10.74 -22.76
N GLY A 160 0.88 9.91 -21.83
CA GLY A 160 0.44 8.55 -22.15
C GLY A 160 -0.52 8.00 -21.11
N THR A 161 -1.27 6.99 -21.50
CA THR A 161 -2.16 6.27 -20.58
C THR A 161 -1.71 4.82 -20.43
N TYR A 162 -2.33 4.11 -19.50
CA TYR A 162 -2.08 2.67 -19.30
C TYR A 162 -3.39 1.88 -19.34
N LYS A 163 -4.40 2.37 -20.08
CA LYS A 163 -5.73 1.75 -20.23
C LYS A 163 -5.73 0.28 -20.64
N ASN A 164 -4.65 -0.18 -21.27
CA ASN A 164 -4.46 -1.57 -21.70
C ASN A 164 -3.71 -2.45 -20.67
N GLY A 165 -3.44 -1.93 -19.46
CA GLY A 165 -2.77 -2.69 -18.40
C GLY A 165 -3.63 -3.83 -17.83
N ASP A 166 -3.02 -4.69 -17.03
CA ASP A 166 -3.70 -5.88 -16.50
C ASP A 166 -4.59 -5.58 -15.28
N ASP A 167 -4.25 -4.55 -14.50
CA ASP A 167 -4.96 -4.18 -13.27
C ASP A 167 -5.67 -2.83 -13.36
N ILE A 168 -6.69 -2.65 -12.50
CA ILE A 168 -7.56 -1.48 -12.49
C ILE A 168 -6.78 -0.19 -12.20
N PHE A 169 -5.77 -0.22 -11.31
CA PHE A 169 -5.02 0.99 -10.96
C PHE A 169 -4.11 1.43 -12.10
N SER A 170 -3.48 0.48 -12.80
CA SER A 170 -2.72 0.76 -14.01
C SER A 170 -3.63 1.35 -15.08
N ARG A 171 -4.81 0.78 -15.34
CA ARG A 171 -5.74 1.31 -16.36
C ARG A 171 -6.18 2.74 -16.12
N GLN A 172 -6.22 3.14 -14.86
CA GLN A 172 -6.59 4.47 -14.41
C GLN A 172 -5.42 5.47 -14.33
N MET A 173 -4.23 5.07 -14.79
CA MET A 173 -3.04 5.89 -14.72
C MET A 173 -2.86 6.75 -15.98
N VAL A 174 -2.56 8.03 -15.78
CA VAL A 174 -2.09 8.97 -16.79
C VAL A 174 -0.68 9.40 -16.43
N HIS A 175 0.25 9.23 -17.37
CA HIS A 175 1.60 9.76 -17.28
C HIS A 175 1.70 11.06 -18.05
N PHE A 176 2.38 12.05 -17.47
CA PHE A 176 2.82 13.21 -18.24
C PHE A 176 4.18 13.76 -17.81
N ASP A 177 4.88 14.38 -18.77
CA ASP A 177 6.22 14.92 -18.56
C ASP A 177 6.53 16.16 -19.39
N CYS A 178 7.55 16.90 -18.95
CA CYS A 178 8.03 18.14 -19.56
C CYS A 178 9.28 17.93 -20.44
N ARG A 179 9.31 16.93 -21.33
CA ARG A 179 10.47 16.67 -22.21
C ARG A 179 10.76 17.70 -23.29
N GLY A 180 9.91 18.71 -23.49
CA GLY A 180 10.11 19.79 -24.47
C GLY A 180 9.73 19.44 -25.90
N SER A 181 9.31 18.20 -26.18
CA SER A 181 8.83 17.74 -27.48
C SER A 181 7.62 16.80 -27.31
N ARG A 182 6.76 16.75 -28.34
CA ARG A 182 5.54 15.92 -28.34
C ARG A 182 5.90 14.44 -28.31
N ALA A 183 5.39 13.71 -27.31
CA ALA A 183 5.39 12.25 -27.28
C ALA A 183 4.04 11.73 -26.77
N ARG A 184 3.42 10.78 -27.50
CA ARG A 184 2.14 10.16 -27.14
C ARG A 184 2.23 8.65 -27.27
N TRP A 185 1.80 7.92 -26.26
CA TRP A 185 1.74 6.45 -26.30
C TRP A 185 0.50 5.95 -25.57
N ASN A 186 0.07 4.73 -25.92
CA ASN A 186 -1.06 4.04 -25.31
C ASN A 186 -2.28 4.96 -25.13
N ARG A 187 -2.97 5.23 -26.25
CA ARG A 187 -4.17 6.07 -26.30
C ARG A 187 -5.42 5.29 -25.95
#